data_AF-A0A7S2LCI0-F1
#
_entry.id   AF-A0A7S2LCI0-F1
#
_cell.length_a   1.000
_cell.length_b   1.000
_cell.length_c   1.000
_cell.angle_alpha   90.00
_cell.angle_beta   90.00
_cell.angle_gamma   90.00
#
_symmetry.space_group_name_H-M   'P 1'
#
loop_
_entity.id
_entity.type
_entity.pdbx_description
1 polymer ?
#
loop_
_entity_poly.entity_id
_entity_poly.type
_entity_poly.pdbx_seq_one_letter_code
_entity_poly.pdbx_strand_id
1 'polypeptide(L)'
;GLAYFNMVAAWGGYVFVINLVGAHAGVLILLGRHSSKLHAAYSGFYVVGTALAVQVPVVGWTPIRSLEQLGPLFVFFGMQFVEYCERVRTRDNLTRSQIWLLRVRIGGLVALVGAIVITALWPTGYFGPISSRVRGLFVPHTKTGN
;
A
#
# COMPACT_ATOMS: atom_id res chain seq x y z
N GLY A 1 -8.59 2.42 12.34
CA GLY A 1 -7.84 3.67 12.54
C GLY A 1 -7.31 3.75 13.95
N LEU A 2 -8.14 4.13 14.93
CA LEU A 2 -7.72 4.38 16.31
C LEU A 2 -7.05 3.16 17.00
N ALA A 3 -7.60 1.96 16.83
CA ALA A 3 -6.98 0.74 17.35
C ALA A 3 -5.59 0.47 16.73
N TYR A 4 -5.39 0.83 15.46
CA TYR A 4 -4.08 0.72 14.80
C TYR A 4 -3.10 1.74 15.37
N PHE A 5 -3.52 2.98 15.61
CA PHE A 5 -2.69 3.98 16.28
C PHE A 5 -2.24 3.52 17.68
N ASN A 6 -3.16 2.96 18.48
CA ASN A 6 -2.80 2.41 19.79
C ASN A 6 -1.73 1.32 19.68
N MET A 7 -1.85 0.42 18.70
CA MET A 7 -0.85 -0.60 18.43
C MET A 7 0.51 0.01 18.01
N VAL A 8 0.51 1.03 17.14
CA VAL A 8 1.73 1.74 16.72
C VAL A 8 2.45 2.36 17.93
N ALA A 9 1.70 2.94 18.86
CA ALA A 9 2.25 3.52 20.08
C ALA A 9 2.72 2.46 21.09
N ALA A 10 2.09 1.29 21.13
CA ALA A 10 2.38 0.23 22.10
C ALA A 10 3.47 -0.75 21.64
N TRP A 11 3.58 -1.05 20.34
CA TRP A 11 4.44 -2.13 19.85
C TRP A 11 4.94 -1.92 18.41
N GLY A 12 6.22 -2.21 18.19
CA GLY A 12 6.88 -2.13 16.87
C GLY A 12 6.36 -3.10 15.79
N GLY A 13 5.50 -4.06 16.14
CA GLY A 13 4.88 -4.99 15.19
C GLY A 13 3.77 -4.39 14.33
N TYR A 14 3.51 -3.08 14.43
CA TYR A 14 2.51 -2.38 13.61
C TYR A 14 2.77 -2.48 12.10
N VAL A 15 4.03 -2.69 11.70
CA VAL A 15 4.43 -2.93 10.30
C VAL A 15 3.82 -4.23 9.77
N PHE A 16 3.72 -5.27 10.59
CA PHE A 16 3.09 -6.53 10.19
C PHE A 16 1.59 -6.34 9.95
N VAL A 17 0.88 -5.65 10.84
CA VAL A 17 -0.57 -5.47 10.73
C VAL A 17 -0.96 -4.64 9.51
N ILE A 18 -0.25 -3.55 9.23
CA ILE A 18 -0.58 -2.74 8.05
C ILE A 18 -0.31 -3.51 6.75
N ASN A 19 0.73 -4.33 6.70
CA ASN A 19 1.01 -5.21 5.57
C ASN A 19 -0.02 -6.32 5.41
N LEU A 20 -0.46 -6.96 6.49
CA LEU A 20 -1.47 -8.00 6.45
C LEU A 20 -2.81 -7.46 5.95
N VAL A 21 -3.24 -6.30 6.46
CA VAL A 21 -4.47 -5.63 6.03
C VAL A 21 -4.35 -5.17 4.57
N GLY A 22 -3.19 -4.64 4.17
CA GLY A 22 -2.88 -4.30 2.78
C GLY A 22 -2.94 -5.52 1.85
N ALA A 23 -2.30 -6.62 2.21
CA ALA A 23 -2.29 -7.86 1.45
C ALA A 23 -3.71 -8.43 1.31
N HIS A 24 -4.49 -8.44 2.39
CA HIS A 24 -5.89 -8.90 2.35
C HIS A 24 -6.72 -8.09 1.35
N ALA A 25 -6.66 -6.75 1.43
CA ALA A 25 -7.35 -5.88 0.48
C ALA A 25 -6.84 -6.08 -0.96
N GLY A 26 -5.53 -6.20 -1.15
CA GLY A 26 -4.90 -6.48 -2.45
C GLY A 26 -5.39 -7.78 -3.08
N VAL A 27 -5.42 -8.87 -2.30
CA VAL A 27 -5.92 -10.18 -2.75
C VAL A 27 -7.41 -10.11 -3.13
N LEU A 28 -8.25 -9.40 -2.36
CA LEU A 28 -9.66 -9.23 -2.70
C LEU A 28 -9.86 -8.53 -4.06
N ILE A 29 -9.03 -7.54 -4.37
CA ILE A 29 -9.06 -6.84 -5.66
C ILE A 29 -8.61 -7.77 -6.79
N LEU A 30 -7.53 -8.53 -6.58
CA LEU A 30 -7.00 -9.48 -7.57
C LEU A 30 -8.02 -10.58 -7.89
N LEU A 31 -8.77 -11.04 -6.89
CA LEU A 31 -9.88 -11.99 -7.07
C LEU A 31 -11.12 -11.36 -7.74
N GLY A 32 -11.07 -10.08 -8.11
CA GLY A 32 -12.19 -9.36 -8.71
C GLY A 32 -13.34 -9.05 -7.74
N ARG A 33 -13.17 -9.32 -6.44
CA ARG A 33 -14.19 -9.09 -5.39
C ARG A 33 -14.11 -7.68 -4.83
N HIS A 34 -14.08 -6.69 -5.72
CA HIS A 34 -14.09 -5.29 -5.33
C HIS A 34 -15.49 -4.85 -4.92
N SER A 35 -15.58 -4.05 -3.86
CA SER A 35 -16.83 -3.43 -3.40
C SER A 35 -16.53 -2.03 -2.87
N SER A 36 -17.42 -1.06 -3.10
CA SER A 36 -17.26 0.30 -2.58
C SER A 36 -17.19 0.33 -1.04
N LYS A 37 -17.75 -0.68 -0.35
CA LYS A 37 -17.60 -0.83 1.11
C LYS A 37 -16.16 -1.17 1.50
N LEU A 38 -15.50 -2.07 0.75
CA LEU A 38 -14.10 -2.42 0.96
C LEU A 38 -13.19 -1.21 0.71
N HIS A 39 -13.46 -0.48 -0.38
CA HIS A 39 -12.77 0.77 -0.71
C HIS A 39 -12.86 1.78 0.44
N ALA A 40 -14.08 2.07 0.93
CA ALA A 40 -14.30 3.03 2.00
C ALA A 40 -13.64 2.58 3.33
N ALA A 41 -13.78 1.29 3.68
CA ALA A 41 -13.23 0.75 4.91
C ALA A 41 -11.70 0.80 4.93
N TYR A 42 -11.05 0.38 3.84
CA TYR A 42 -9.59 0.41 3.75
C TYR A 42 -9.05 1.82 3.62
N SER A 43 -9.69 2.68 2.82
CA SER A 43 -9.26 4.07 2.66
C SER A 43 -9.34 4.82 3.99
N GLY A 44 -10.45 4.66 4.74
CA GLY A 44 -10.59 5.22 6.08
C GLY A 44 -9.56 4.64 7.06
N PHE A 45 -9.32 3.33 7.02
CA PHE A 45 -8.29 2.70 7.83
C PHE A 45 -6.89 3.24 7.53
N TYR A 46 -6.51 3.33 6.26
CA TYR A 46 -5.18 3.72 5.82
C TYR A 46 -4.92 5.21 6.06
N VAL A 47 -5.85 6.09 5.72
CA VAL A 47 -5.70 7.55 5.92
C VAL A 47 -5.65 7.88 7.40
N VAL A 48 -6.64 7.43 8.19
CA VAL A 48 -6.68 7.72 9.63
C VAL A 48 -5.52 7.03 10.36
N GLY A 49 -5.22 5.78 10.00
CA GLY A 49 -4.13 5.01 10.61
C GLY A 49 -2.76 5.63 10.35
N THR A 50 -2.49 6.02 9.09
CA THR A 50 -1.21 6.63 8.70
C THR A 50 -1.07 8.04 9.28
N ALA A 51 -2.12 8.87 9.20
CA ALA A 51 -2.10 10.23 9.73
C ALA A 51 -1.80 10.26 11.23
N LEU A 52 -2.37 9.32 11.99
CA LEU A 52 -2.07 9.18 13.43
C LEU A 52 -0.70 8.55 13.68
N ALA A 53 -0.28 7.58 12.86
CA ALA A 53 1.03 6.93 13.01
C ALA A 53 2.21 7.89 12.81
N VAL A 54 2.12 8.82 11.85
CA VAL A 54 3.17 9.83 11.59
C VAL A 54 3.39 10.76 12.79
N GLN A 55 2.39 10.94 13.65
CA GLN A 55 2.51 11.76 14.87
C GLN A 55 3.41 11.11 15.93
N VAL A 56 3.66 9.81 15.84
CA VAL A 56 4.52 9.10 16.78
C VAL A 56 5.98 9.35 16.39
N PRO A 57 6.82 9.95 17.27
CA PRO A 57 8.20 10.35 16.92
C PRO A 57 9.07 9.21 16.41
N VAL A 58 8.87 7.98 16.91
CA VAL A 58 9.62 6.79 16.50
C VAL A 58 9.24 6.27 15.10
N VAL A 59 8.10 6.71 14.54
CA VAL A 59 7.61 6.32 13.21
C VAL A 59 7.88 7.44 12.21
N GLY A 60 7.53 8.69 12.54
CA GLY A 60 7.73 9.83 11.64
C GLY A 60 7.25 9.55 10.21
N TRP A 61 8.15 9.68 9.23
CA TRP A 61 7.84 9.53 7.81
C TRP A 61 8.09 8.11 7.24
N THR A 62 8.26 7.09 8.09
CA THR A 62 8.49 5.72 7.63
C THR A 62 7.43 5.16 6.69
N PRO A 63 6.12 5.50 6.77
CA PRO A 63 5.12 4.93 5.86
C PRO A 63 5.34 5.30 4.39
N ILE A 64 6.09 6.38 4.12
CA ILE A 64 6.37 6.89 2.77
C ILE A 64 7.81 6.58 2.34
N ARG A 65 8.72 6.34 3.28
CA ARG A 65 10.16 6.12 3.03
C ARG A 65 10.61 4.67 3.12
N SER A 66 9.93 3.86 3.93
CA SER A 66 10.31 2.47 4.18
C SER A 66 9.66 1.52 3.18
N LEU A 67 10.48 0.70 2.51
CA LEU A 67 10.02 -0.39 1.65
C LEU A 67 9.06 -1.35 2.37
N GLU A 68 9.19 -1.47 3.69
CA GLU A 68 8.35 -2.32 4.53
C GLU A 68 6.91 -1.80 4.65
N GLN A 69 6.62 -0.54 4.30
CA GLN A 69 5.28 0.05 4.37
C GLN A 69 4.76 0.54 3.01
N LEU A 70 5.56 0.38 1.94
CA LEU A 70 5.14 0.75 0.58
C LEU A 70 4.08 -0.18 0.00
N GLY A 71 4.03 -1.45 0.41
CA GLY A 71 3.01 -2.39 -0.07
C GLY A 71 1.57 -1.90 0.19
N PRO A 72 1.22 -1.57 1.43
CA PRO A 72 -0.08 -0.98 1.77
C PRO A 72 -0.36 0.34 1.04
N LEU A 73 0.65 1.20 0.86
CA LEU A 73 0.52 2.43 0.08
C LEU A 73 0.14 2.13 -1.39
N PHE A 74 0.79 1.13 -1.99
CA PHE A 74 0.50 0.69 -3.35
C PHE A 74 -0.94 0.16 -3.47
N VAL A 75 -1.39 -0.65 -2.51
CA VAL A 75 -2.77 -1.15 -2.47
C VAL A 75 -3.78 -0.02 -2.31
N PHE A 76 -3.47 1.01 -1.50
CA PHE A 76 -4.32 2.20 -1.36
C PHE A 76 -4.52 2.91 -2.71
N PHE A 77 -3.44 3.21 -3.43
CA PHE A 77 -3.54 3.83 -4.75
C PHE A 77 -4.24 2.91 -5.76
N GLY A 78 -3.96 1.61 -5.73
CA GLY A 78 -4.63 0.61 -6.56
C GLY A 78 -6.15 0.61 -6.34
N MET A 79 -6.62 0.69 -5.10
CA MET A 79 -8.05 0.79 -4.81
C MET A 79 -8.66 2.10 -5.25
N GLN A 80 -7.96 3.22 -5.08
CA GLN A 80 -8.45 4.51 -5.55
C GLN A 80 -8.64 4.51 -7.07
N PHE A 81 -7.71 3.87 -7.78
CA PHE A 81 -7.77 3.67 -9.22
C PHE A 81 -8.97 2.78 -9.64
N VAL A 82 -9.14 1.62 -9.01
CA VAL A 82 -10.24 0.69 -9.34
C VAL A 82 -11.60 1.33 -9.09
N GLU A 83 -11.81 1.98 -7.94
CA GLU A 83 -13.05 2.67 -7.63
C GLU A 83 -13.30 3.85 -8.59
N TYR A 84 -12.26 4.58 -8.99
CA TYR A 84 -12.40 5.63 -10.02
C TYR A 84 -12.88 5.04 -11.35
N CYS A 85 -12.28 3.94 -11.81
CA CYS A 85 -12.73 3.26 -13.04
C CYS A 85 -14.18 2.76 -12.94
N GLU A 86 -14.60 2.22 -11.80
CA GLU A 86 -16.00 1.80 -11.60
C GLU A 86 -16.96 3.00 -11.57
N ARG A 87 -16.58 4.13 -10.97
CA ARG A 87 -17.41 5.36 -11.01
C ARG A 87 -17.60 5.89 -12.43
N VAL A 88 -16.53 5.95 -13.22
CA VAL A 88 -16.60 6.39 -14.62
C VAL A 88 -17.47 5.44 -15.44
N ARG A 89 -17.32 4.12 -15.22
CA ARG A 89 -18.18 3.10 -15.83
C ARG A 89 -19.67 3.36 -15.57
N THR A 90 -20.05 3.61 -14.32
CA THR A 90 -21.46 3.86 -13.96
C THR A 90 -21.98 5.17 -14.53
N ARG A 91 -21.14 6.22 -14.59
CA ARG A 91 -21.53 7.53 -15.14
C ARG A 91 -21.77 7.47 -16.65
N ASP A 92 -20.85 6.83 -17.38
CA ASP A 92 -20.82 6.85 -18.85
C ASP A 92 -21.45 5.60 -19.50
N ASN A 93 -22.00 4.67 -18.70
CA ASN A 93 -22.56 3.39 -19.15
C ASN A 93 -21.66 2.65 -20.16
N LEU A 94 -20.35 2.62 -19.88
CA LEU A 94 -19.35 2.10 -20.81
C LEU A 94 -19.46 0.58 -21.00
N THR A 95 -19.17 0.13 -22.22
CA THR A 95 -19.06 -1.29 -22.55
C THR A 95 -17.82 -1.91 -21.86
N ARG A 96 -17.85 -3.22 -21.58
CA ARG A 96 -16.73 -3.95 -20.94
C ARG A 96 -15.38 -3.71 -21.64
N SER A 97 -15.36 -3.64 -22.96
CA SER A 97 -14.17 -3.36 -23.77
C SER A 97 -13.61 -1.94 -23.54
N GLN A 98 -14.49 -0.94 -23.46
CA GLN A 98 -14.11 0.46 -23.24
C GLN A 98 -13.56 0.67 -21.83
N ILE A 99 -14.13 0.00 -20.82
CA ILE A 99 -13.61 0.04 -19.44
C ILE A 99 -12.24 -0.63 -19.35
N TRP A 100 -12.06 -1.77 -20.02
CA TRP A 100 -10.78 -2.45 -20.04
C TRP A 100 -9.70 -1.56 -20.68
N LEU A 101 -10.02 -0.92 -21.81
CA LEU A 101 -9.14 0.06 -22.45
C LEU A 101 -8.85 1.27 -21.55
N LEU A 102 -9.87 1.80 -20.86
CA LEU A 102 -9.70 2.90 -19.90
C LEU A 102 -8.76 2.52 -18.75
N ARG A 103 -8.92 1.30 -18.21
CA ARG A 103 -8.05 0.76 -17.16
C ARG A 103 -6.61 0.63 -17.65
N VAL A 104 -6.38 0.10 -18.85
CA VAL A 104 -5.01 0.00 -19.41
C VAL A 104 -4.41 1.38 -19.66
N ARG A 105 -5.20 2.34 -20.17
CA ARG A 105 -4.72 3.69 -20.50
C ARG A 105 -4.36 4.49 -19.24
N ILE A 106 -5.26 4.56 -18.26
CA ILE A 106 -5.01 5.28 -17.01
C ILE A 106 -3.98 4.51 -16.18
N GLY A 107 -4.06 3.18 -16.11
CA GLY A 107 -3.09 2.35 -15.39
C GLY A 107 -1.68 2.49 -15.97
N GLY A 108 -1.55 2.54 -17.29
CA GLY A 108 -0.29 2.81 -17.99
C GLY A 108 0.26 4.20 -17.69
N LEU A 109 -0.58 5.24 -17.67
CA LEU A 109 -0.16 6.59 -17.30
C LEU A 109 0.32 6.67 -15.84
N VAL A 110 -0.42 6.07 -14.91
CA VAL A 110 -0.04 6.03 -13.49
C VAL A 110 1.27 5.25 -13.30
N ALA A 111 1.43 4.13 -13.99
CA ALA A 111 2.67 3.34 -13.95
C ALA A 111 3.87 4.12 -14.52
N LEU A 112 3.67 4.86 -15.62
CA LEU A 112 4.71 5.71 -16.21
C LEU A 112 5.14 6.82 -15.25
N VAL A 113 4.17 7.56 -14.69
CA VAL A 113 4.45 8.63 -13.71
C VAL A 113 5.13 8.04 -12.48
N GLY A 114 4.64 6.92 -11.96
CA GLY A 114 5.26 6.21 -10.84
C GLY A 114 6.70 5.80 -11.13
N ALA A 115 6.98 5.27 -12.32
CA ALA A 115 8.33 4.90 -12.74
C ALA A 115 9.27 6.12 -12.80
N ILE A 116 8.80 7.25 -13.35
CA ILE A 116 9.57 8.51 -13.39
C ILE A 116 9.88 9.01 -11.98
N VAL A 117 8.90 8.97 -11.07
CA VAL A 117 9.10 9.39 -9.68
C VAL A 117 10.10 8.49 -8.98
N ILE A 118 10.01 7.16 -9.18
CA ILE A 118 10.95 6.21 -8.59
C ILE A 118 12.36 6.43 -9.12
N THR A 119 12.55 6.58 -10.44
CA THR A 119 13.88 6.79 -11.03
C THR A 119 14.49 8.13 -10.63
N ALA A 120 13.68 9.19 -10.46
CA ALA A 120 14.15 10.49 -9.99
C ALA A 120 14.55 10.46 -8.49
N LEU A 121 13.83 9.69 -7.66
CA LEU A 121 14.09 9.58 -6.22
C LEU A 121 15.15 8.54 -5.87
N TRP A 122 15.41 7.55 -6.73
CA TRP A 122 16.43 6.52 -6.54
C TRP A 122 17.84 7.07 -6.23
N PRO A 123 18.40 8.01 -7.01
CA PRO A 123 19.74 8.54 -6.75
C PRO A 123 19.82 9.38 -5.48
N THR A 124 18.70 9.83 -4.92
CA THR A 124 18.67 10.63 -3.69
C THR A 124 18.76 9.80 -2.40
N GLY A 125 18.75 8.47 -2.50
CA GLY A 125 18.77 7.57 -1.32
C GLY A 125 17.50 7.67 -0.46
N TYR A 126 16.42 8.25 -0.98
CA TYR A 126 15.18 8.50 -0.25
C TYR A 126 14.45 7.20 0.15
N PHE A 127 14.59 6.14 -0.65
CA PHE A 127 14.12 4.81 -0.30
C PHE A 127 15.17 4.11 0.56
N GLY A 128 14.91 4.02 1.86
CA GLY A 128 15.77 3.32 2.79
C GLY A 128 15.81 1.81 2.48
N PRO A 129 16.96 1.13 2.68
CA PRO A 129 17.04 -0.32 2.51
C PRO A 129 16.13 -1.04 3.50
N ILE A 130 15.70 -2.26 3.15
CA ILE A 130 14.91 -3.14 4.03
C ILE A 130 15.63 -3.29 5.38
N SER A 131 14.89 -3.17 6.49
CA SER A 131 15.46 -3.25 7.84
C SER A 131 16.18 -4.58 8.06
N SER A 132 17.30 -4.56 8.78
CA SER A 132 18.09 -5.76 9.12
C SER A 132 17.26 -6.85 9.82
N ARG A 133 16.21 -6.46 10.56
CA ARG A 133 15.29 -7.36 11.26
C ARG A 133 14.41 -8.18 10.32
N VAL A 134 13.90 -7.57 9.25
CA VAL A 134 13.11 -8.28 8.23
C VAL A 134 14.02 -9.09 7.32
N ARG A 135 15.23 -8.59 7.00
CA ARG A 135 16.24 -9.41 6.32
C ARG A 135 16.58 -10.68 7.10
N GLY A 136 16.65 -10.61 8.44
CA GLY A 136 16.88 -11.77 9.30
C GLY A 136 15.79 -12.84 9.26
N LEU A 137 14.55 -12.52 8.85
CA LEU A 137 13.47 -13.51 8.67
C LEU A 137 13.62 -14.36 7.39
N PHE A 138 14.34 -13.83 6.38
CA PHE A 138 14.55 -14.50 5.10
C PHE A 138 15.98 -15.02 4.91
N VAL A 139 16.91 -14.62 5.78
CA VAL A 139 18.25 -15.20 5.87
C VAL A 139 18.17 -16.40 6.80
N PRO A 140 18.47 -17.63 6.33
CA PRO A 140 18.57 -18.77 7.23
C PRO A 140 19.63 -18.46 8.28
N HIS A 141 19.26 -18.54 9.56
CA HIS A 141 20.26 -18.53 10.62
C HIS A 141 21.19 -19.73 10.37
N THR A 142 22.48 -19.44 10.15
CA THR A 142 23.53 -20.45 10.22
C THR A 142 23.35 -21.15 11.56
N LYS A 143 23.07 -22.47 11.54
CA LYS A 143 23.06 -23.28 12.75
C LYS A 143 24.41 -23.09 13.43
N THR A 144 24.46 -22.36 14.53
CA THR A 144 25.57 -22.47 15.47
C THR A 144 25.46 -23.88 16.05
N GLY A 145 26.30 -24.77 15.54
CA GLY A 145 26.44 -26.12 16.07
C GLY A 145 26.77 -26.05 17.55
N ASN A 146 25.91 -26.66 18.34
CA ASN A 146 26.26 -27.27 19.62
C ASN A 146 25.56 -28.63 19.63
#